data_AF-A0A1F5YFQ4-F1
#
_entry.id   AF-A0A1F5YFQ4-F1
#
_cell.length_a   1.000
_cell.length_b   1.000
_cell.length_c   1.000
_cell.angle_alpha   90.00
_cell.angle_beta   90.00
_cell.angle_gamma   90.00
#
_symmetry.space_group_name_H-M   'P 1'
#
loop_
_entity.id
_entity.type
_entity.pdbx_description
1 polymer ?
#
loop_
_entity_poly.entity_id
_entity_poly.type
_entity_poly.pdbx_seq_one_letter_code
_entity_poly.pdbx_strand_id
1 'polypeptide(L)'
;MRMAGMEADQLNGCKAIILLLAAVVAWTGFYGYAAAETAAPPSRSLSVRRTTAPVEIDGRLDEADWSACDSFKLAGYKDGAEPQQSTECRLMWDDTYLYISWKCVDADIWGTLTGRDDPLYNEEVAEAFFNPDGDTETYLELEISPRGTLWDGNIRRSSSGRSVDLAWNSLLLKSAVSVEGTVNQPGDKDSCWTVELAMPFAELADAPHTPPQEGDSWRLNLYRIDLPERNTKLAEYSAWSPVSGDTFHDPDRFGEIIFSGSPVRALRGDTNEDGKINIFDLLNLLRALSDPESQPVDSANDVDENGKLNIFDLLMLLNIFKDQTF
;
A
#
# COMPACT_ATOMS: atom_id res chain seq x y z
N MET A 1 -48.67 -90.87 -15.98
CA MET A 1 -48.91 -90.19 -17.27
C MET A 1 -47.89 -89.07 -17.35
N ARG A 2 -46.79 -89.31 -18.09
CA ARG A 2 -45.53 -88.56 -18.06
C ARG A 2 -45.14 -88.26 -19.50
N MET A 3 -44.34 -87.20 -19.67
CA MET A 3 -43.63 -86.76 -20.89
C MET A 3 -44.51 -86.00 -21.90
N ALA A 4 -44.04 -85.04 -22.68
CA ALA A 4 -42.82 -84.22 -22.79
C ALA A 4 -43.01 -83.46 -24.12
N GLY A 5 -42.23 -82.42 -24.38
CA GLY A 5 -41.96 -82.00 -25.77
C GLY A 5 -42.02 -80.50 -26.01
N MET A 6 -40.84 -79.89 -25.99
CA MET A 6 -40.51 -78.63 -26.64
C MET A 6 -40.79 -78.70 -28.14
N GLU A 7 -41.18 -77.58 -28.76
CA GLU A 7 -40.63 -77.19 -30.06
C GLU A 7 -40.35 -75.68 -30.10
N ALA A 8 -39.19 -75.38 -30.65
CA ALA A 8 -38.61 -74.06 -30.85
C ALA A 8 -39.03 -73.50 -32.22
N ASP A 9 -38.56 -72.28 -32.50
CA ASP A 9 -38.66 -71.53 -33.75
C ASP A 9 -40.04 -70.93 -34.06
N GLN A 10 -40.15 -69.63 -33.80
CA GLN A 10 -40.60 -68.60 -34.76
C GLN A 10 -40.65 -67.25 -34.03
N LEU A 11 -39.60 -66.45 -34.16
CA LEU A 11 -39.64 -65.00 -34.49
C LEU A 11 -38.28 -64.35 -34.15
N ASN A 12 -37.32 -64.61 -35.03
CA ASN A 12 -36.25 -63.67 -35.33
C ASN A 12 -36.87 -62.45 -36.01
N GLY A 13 -37.02 -61.34 -35.26
CA GLY A 13 -37.47 -60.08 -35.83
C GLY A 13 -38.29 -59.27 -34.85
N CYS A 14 -37.60 -58.58 -33.92
CA CYS A 14 -38.03 -57.37 -33.19
C CYS A 14 -37.30 -57.17 -31.84
N LYS A 15 -36.06 -57.67 -31.69
CA LYS A 15 -35.22 -57.36 -30.50
C LYS A 15 -34.05 -56.40 -30.78
N ALA A 16 -33.96 -55.82 -31.98
CA ALA A 16 -32.84 -54.96 -32.37
C ALA A 16 -33.15 -53.45 -32.39
N ILE A 17 -34.36 -53.00 -32.03
CA ILE A 17 -34.74 -51.57 -32.12
C ILE A 17 -35.14 -50.94 -30.78
N ILE A 18 -35.33 -51.73 -29.71
CA ILE A 18 -35.56 -51.21 -28.34
C ILE A 18 -34.34 -51.55 -27.47
N LEU A 19 -33.15 -51.20 -27.94
CA LEU A 19 -31.90 -51.17 -27.15
C LEU A 19 -30.94 -50.08 -27.68
N LEU A 20 -31.46 -49.09 -28.41
CA LEU A 20 -30.69 -47.98 -28.98
C LEU A 20 -31.27 -46.59 -28.60
N LEU A 21 -32.18 -46.55 -27.64
CA LEU A 21 -32.77 -45.30 -27.09
C LEU A 21 -32.68 -45.19 -25.56
N ALA A 22 -31.96 -46.09 -24.90
CA ALA A 22 -31.62 -46.01 -23.47
C ALA A 22 -30.12 -45.75 -23.20
N ALA A 23 -29.32 -45.56 -24.26
CA ALA A 23 -27.88 -45.26 -24.16
C ALA A 23 -27.51 -43.82 -24.57
N VAL A 24 -28.50 -42.95 -24.82
CA VAL A 24 -28.28 -41.55 -25.24
C VAL A 24 -28.69 -40.53 -24.15
N VAL A 25 -29.26 -40.98 -23.02
CA VAL A 25 -29.72 -40.08 -21.93
C VAL A 25 -28.80 -40.09 -20.69
N ALA A 26 -27.63 -40.74 -20.75
CA ALA A 26 -26.65 -40.73 -19.65
C ALA A 26 -25.32 -40.06 -20.02
N TRP A 27 -25.35 -39.13 -20.98
CA TRP A 27 -24.19 -38.32 -21.35
C TRP A 27 -24.53 -36.83 -21.48
N THR A 28 -25.50 -36.34 -20.69
CA THR A 28 -25.44 -34.94 -20.25
C THR A 28 -24.46 -34.92 -19.09
N GLY A 29 -23.19 -34.74 -19.45
CA GLY A 29 -22.12 -34.50 -18.50
C GLY A 29 -22.58 -33.45 -17.51
N PHE A 30 -22.67 -33.87 -16.24
CA PHE A 30 -22.43 -32.97 -15.13
C PHE A 30 -20.98 -32.50 -15.29
N TYR A 31 -20.76 -31.52 -16.17
CA TYR A 31 -19.66 -30.60 -16.01
C TYR A 31 -20.02 -29.81 -14.76
N GLY A 32 -19.70 -30.39 -13.60
CA GLY A 32 -19.50 -29.58 -12.42
C GLY A 32 -18.48 -28.54 -12.82
N TYR A 33 -18.94 -27.30 -13.03
CA TYR A 33 -18.09 -26.15 -12.80
C TYR A 33 -17.72 -26.25 -11.33
N ALA A 34 -16.63 -26.97 -11.02
CA ALA A 34 -15.86 -26.63 -9.87
C ALA A 34 -15.49 -25.16 -10.10
N ALA A 35 -16.08 -24.26 -9.32
CA ALA A 35 -15.54 -22.91 -9.21
C ALA A 35 -14.07 -23.12 -8.88
N ALA A 36 -13.19 -22.82 -9.82
CA ALA A 36 -11.78 -22.75 -9.52
C ALA A 36 -11.68 -21.72 -8.40
N GLU A 37 -11.30 -22.17 -7.22
CA GLU A 37 -10.89 -21.29 -6.14
C GLU A 37 -9.73 -20.49 -6.72
N THR A 38 -10.01 -19.27 -7.17
CA THR A 38 -9.01 -18.40 -7.77
C THR A 38 -8.00 -18.12 -6.68
N ALA A 39 -6.80 -18.71 -6.81
CA ALA A 39 -5.70 -18.46 -5.89
C ALA A 39 -5.56 -16.94 -5.74
N ALA A 40 -5.60 -16.45 -4.51
CA ALA A 40 -5.51 -15.03 -4.24
C ALA A 40 -4.22 -14.47 -4.88
N PRO A 41 -4.23 -13.24 -5.43
CA PRO A 41 -3.10 -12.67 -6.20
C PRO A 41 -1.78 -12.77 -5.43
N PRO A 42 -0.60 -12.78 -6.06
CA PRO A 42 0.65 -12.76 -5.31
C PRO A 42 0.75 -11.52 -4.41
N SER A 43 1.45 -11.65 -3.28
CA SER A 43 1.79 -10.50 -2.42
C SER A 43 2.53 -9.44 -3.24
N ARG A 44 2.22 -8.17 -3.01
CA ARG A 44 2.87 -7.07 -3.75
C ARG A 44 4.26 -6.77 -3.20
N SER A 45 5.12 -6.21 -4.03
CA SER A 45 6.45 -5.72 -3.63
C SER A 45 6.71 -4.37 -4.26
N LEU A 46 7.34 -3.44 -3.54
CA LEU A 46 7.74 -2.12 -4.06
C LEU A 46 9.05 -1.63 -3.43
N SER A 47 9.78 -0.78 -4.15
CA SER A 47 10.97 -0.11 -3.61
C SER A 47 10.59 1.24 -2.99
N VAL A 48 11.09 1.51 -1.79
CA VAL A 48 10.84 2.75 -1.04
C VAL A 48 12.10 3.61 -1.08
N ARG A 49 12.00 4.81 -1.67
CA ARG A 49 13.11 5.74 -1.89
C ARG A 49 13.23 6.77 -0.76
N ARG A 50 14.43 7.35 -0.62
CA ARG A 50 14.73 8.31 0.45
C ARG A 50 14.13 9.68 0.19
N THR A 51 13.66 10.36 1.24
CA THR A 51 13.37 11.79 1.16
C THR A 51 14.66 12.58 0.97
N THR A 52 14.54 13.75 0.37
CA THR A 52 15.63 14.71 0.14
C THR A 52 15.60 15.89 1.11
N ALA A 53 14.46 16.07 1.79
CA ALA A 53 14.25 17.08 2.81
C ALA A 53 13.39 16.51 3.95
N PRO A 54 13.37 17.17 5.13
CA PRO A 54 12.40 16.87 6.16
C PRO A 54 10.96 17.03 5.64
N VAL A 55 10.07 16.16 6.11
CA VAL A 55 8.64 16.14 5.75
C VAL A 55 7.87 16.72 6.92
N GLU A 56 6.99 17.69 6.67
CA GLU A 56 6.17 18.28 7.72
C GLU A 56 4.84 17.53 7.78
N ILE A 57 4.60 16.81 8.87
CA ILE A 57 3.36 16.01 9.02
C ILE A 57 2.21 16.94 9.40
N ASP A 58 1.54 17.52 8.40
CA ASP A 58 0.41 18.45 8.54
C ASP A 58 -0.88 17.96 7.83
N GLY A 59 -0.78 16.82 7.16
CA GLY A 59 -1.87 16.14 6.46
C GLY A 59 -1.98 16.57 5.00
N ARG A 60 -1.11 17.44 4.49
CA ARG A 60 -1.09 17.91 3.10
C ARG A 60 0.04 17.21 2.36
N LEU A 61 -0.17 16.94 1.07
CA LEU A 61 0.82 16.26 0.23
C LEU A 61 1.45 17.26 -0.75
N ASP A 62 1.85 18.42 -0.25
CA ASP A 62 2.33 19.54 -1.07
C ASP A 62 3.86 19.69 -1.09
N GLU A 63 4.58 18.88 -0.32
CA GLU A 63 6.02 18.74 -0.45
C GLU A 63 6.44 18.22 -1.83
N ALA A 64 7.58 18.73 -2.30
CA ALA A 64 8.18 18.30 -3.56
C ALA A 64 8.52 16.80 -3.57
N ASP A 65 8.89 16.24 -2.42
CA ASP A 65 9.20 14.82 -2.28
C ASP A 65 7.95 13.96 -2.48
N TRP A 66 6.78 14.35 -1.94
CA TRP A 66 5.52 13.66 -2.21
C TRP A 66 5.12 13.72 -3.67
N SER A 67 5.32 14.87 -4.32
CA SER A 67 5.03 15.06 -5.74
C SER A 67 5.92 14.20 -6.65
N ALA A 68 7.17 13.94 -6.25
CA ALA A 68 8.14 13.13 -7.00
C ALA A 68 8.12 11.63 -6.64
N CYS A 69 7.53 11.28 -5.50
CA CYS A 69 7.41 9.91 -5.02
C CYS A 69 6.45 9.11 -5.91
N ASP A 70 6.83 7.87 -6.23
CA ASP A 70 5.97 6.94 -6.96
C ASP A 70 4.74 6.60 -6.11
N SER A 71 3.56 6.73 -6.70
CA SER A 71 2.30 6.37 -6.05
C SER A 71 1.80 5.00 -6.49
N PHE A 72 0.95 4.39 -5.66
CA PHE A 72 0.20 3.19 -6.01
C PHE A 72 -1.22 3.26 -5.45
N LYS A 73 -2.12 2.47 -6.02
CA LYS A 73 -3.52 2.43 -5.60
C LYS A 73 -3.81 1.21 -4.72
N LEU A 74 -4.66 1.42 -3.73
CA LEU A 74 -5.35 0.32 -3.06
C LEU A 74 -6.40 -0.28 -4.01
N ALA A 75 -6.63 -1.58 -3.87
CA ALA A 75 -7.64 -2.31 -4.63
C ALA A 75 -8.47 -3.19 -3.67
N GLY A 76 -9.61 -3.68 -4.12
CA GLY A 76 -10.47 -4.59 -3.37
C GLY A 76 -9.65 -5.70 -2.71
N TYR A 77 -9.74 -5.81 -1.40
CA TYR A 77 -8.77 -6.55 -0.59
C TYR A 77 -8.65 -8.04 -0.93
N LYS A 78 -9.67 -8.65 -1.54
CA LYS A 78 -9.69 -10.08 -1.93
C LYS A 78 -9.37 -10.32 -3.38
N ASP A 79 -10.04 -9.57 -4.26
CA ASP A 79 -10.10 -9.83 -5.69
C ASP A 79 -9.32 -8.81 -6.52
N GLY A 80 -8.80 -7.75 -5.89
CA GLY A 80 -8.12 -6.65 -6.55
C GLY A 80 -9.04 -5.79 -7.42
N ALA A 81 -10.36 -5.83 -7.18
CA ALA A 81 -11.31 -4.97 -7.89
C ALA A 81 -11.00 -3.48 -7.68
N GLU A 82 -11.34 -2.62 -8.64
CA GLU A 82 -11.19 -1.18 -8.45
C GLU A 82 -12.28 -0.68 -7.48
N PRO A 83 -11.91 -0.02 -6.36
CA PRO A 83 -12.88 0.55 -5.43
C PRO A 83 -13.68 1.69 -6.10
N GLN A 84 -14.93 1.90 -5.68
CA GLN A 84 -15.74 3.02 -6.15
C GLN A 84 -15.06 4.36 -5.79
N GLN A 85 -14.52 4.44 -4.58
CA GLN A 85 -13.80 5.60 -4.07
C GLN A 85 -12.29 5.30 -3.99
N SER A 86 -11.53 5.77 -4.99
CA SER A 86 -10.12 5.39 -5.13
C SER A 86 -9.25 5.96 -4.01
N THR A 87 -8.35 5.13 -3.49
CA THR A 87 -7.29 5.57 -2.56
C THR A 87 -5.92 5.39 -3.19
N GLU A 88 -5.14 6.47 -3.22
CA GLU A 88 -3.74 6.48 -3.65
C GLU A 88 -2.83 6.58 -2.42
N CYS A 89 -1.74 5.81 -2.41
CA CYS A 89 -0.75 5.81 -1.33
C CYS A 89 0.65 6.10 -1.89
N ARG A 90 1.53 6.58 -1.02
CA ARG A 90 2.96 6.82 -1.28
C ARG A 90 3.76 6.41 -0.05
N LEU A 91 4.96 5.88 -0.28
CA LEU A 91 5.92 5.56 0.77
C LEU A 91 7.27 6.18 0.45
N MET A 92 7.91 6.76 1.46
CA MET A 92 9.28 7.26 1.41
C MET A 92 9.91 7.15 2.80
N TRP A 93 11.22 7.32 2.93
CA TRP A 93 11.88 7.16 4.23
C TRP A 93 13.09 8.08 4.40
N ASP A 94 13.48 8.32 5.64
CA ASP A 94 14.75 8.99 5.98
C ASP A 94 15.50 8.21 7.08
N ASP A 95 16.42 8.83 7.83
CA ASP A 95 17.14 8.12 8.90
C ASP A 95 16.31 7.90 10.19
N THR A 96 15.10 8.46 10.26
CA THR A 96 14.28 8.50 11.47
C THR A 96 12.90 7.86 11.28
N TYR A 97 12.26 8.07 10.13
CA TYR A 97 10.89 7.66 9.89
C TYR A 97 10.72 6.92 8.57
N LEU A 98 9.76 6.00 8.57
CA LEU A 98 9.03 5.60 7.38
C LEU A 98 7.82 6.53 7.24
N TYR A 99 7.74 7.23 6.13
CA TYR A 99 6.64 8.10 5.79
C TYR A 99 5.62 7.38 4.92
N ILE A 100 4.34 7.53 5.24
CA ILE A 100 3.23 6.94 4.52
C ILE A 100 2.16 8.00 4.31
N SER A 101 1.66 8.11 3.08
CA SER A 101 0.50 8.95 2.79
C SER A 101 -0.67 8.12 2.28
N TRP A 102 -1.88 8.58 2.57
CA TRP A 102 -3.10 8.19 1.87
C TRP A 102 -3.73 9.44 1.28
N LYS A 103 -4.19 9.35 0.04
CA LYS A 103 -5.12 10.30 -0.57
C LYS A 103 -6.38 9.53 -0.93
N CYS A 104 -7.42 9.74 -0.13
CA CYS A 104 -8.69 9.05 -0.23
C CYS A 104 -9.69 9.95 -0.92
N VAL A 105 -10.02 9.65 -2.18
CA VAL A 105 -11.18 10.27 -2.84
C VAL A 105 -12.41 9.85 -2.07
N ASP A 106 -13.26 10.80 -1.70
CA ASP A 106 -14.42 10.52 -0.87
C ASP A 106 -15.47 11.63 -1.02
N ALA A 107 -16.71 11.26 -1.33
CA ALA A 107 -17.79 12.19 -1.63
C ALA A 107 -18.71 12.51 -0.44
N ASP A 108 -18.62 11.76 0.67
CA ASP A 108 -19.38 11.97 1.93
C ASP A 108 -18.49 11.58 3.11
N ILE A 109 -17.52 12.43 3.43
CA ILE A 109 -16.50 12.13 4.44
C ILE A 109 -17.13 12.17 5.82
N TRP A 110 -16.94 11.10 6.60
CA TRP A 110 -17.52 11.05 7.94
C TRP A 110 -16.73 10.22 8.94
N GLY A 111 -16.99 10.50 10.21
CA GLY A 111 -16.43 9.76 11.33
C GLY A 111 -16.94 10.38 12.61
N THR A 112 -17.49 9.61 13.52
CA THR A 112 -18.05 10.12 14.78
C THR A 112 -17.14 9.87 15.97
N LEU A 113 -16.18 8.95 15.82
CA LEU A 113 -15.22 8.57 16.84
C LEU A 113 -14.08 9.60 16.96
N THR A 114 -13.78 9.98 18.20
CA THR A 114 -12.85 11.10 18.51
C THR A 114 -11.90 10.81 19.66
N GLY A 115 -12.17 9.77 20.45
CA GLY A 115 -11.28 9.28 21.46
C GLY A 115 -10.14 8.49 20.83
N ARG A 116 -8.93 8.69 21.33
CA ARG A 116 -7.82 7.77 21.07
C ARG A 116 -8.25 6.35 21.45
N ASP A 117 -7.89 5.40 20.60
CA ASP A 117 -8.22 3.97 20.72
C ASP A 117 -9.73 3.66 20.66
N ASP A 118 -10.55 4.60 20.18
CA ASP A 118 -11.92 4.29 19.75
C ASP A 118 -11.87 3.24 18.62
N PRO A 119 -12.91 2.40 18.44
CA PRO A 119 -12.90 1.29 17.49
C PRO A 119 -13.15 1.78 16.05
N LEU A 120 -12.14 2.44 15.45
CA LEU A 120 -12.24 3.16 14.18
C LEU A 120 -12.58 2.24 13.00
N TYR A 121 -12.22 0.97 13.05
CA TYR A 121 -12.64 -0.09 12.12
C TYR A 121 -14.17 -0.28 11.93
N ASN A 122 -15.02 0.41 12.70
CA ASN A 122 -16.48 0.47 12.45
C ASN A 122 -16.93 1.67 11.61
N GLU A 123 -16.01 2.56 11.25
CA GLU A 123 -16.22 3.80 10.50
C GLU A 123 -15.26 3.89 9.29
N GLU A 124 -15.11 5.08 8.70
CA GLU A 124 -14.10 5.33 7.68
C GLU A 124 -12.71 5.46 8.29
N VAL A 125 -11.75 4.71 7.74
CA VAL A 125 -10.42 4.65 8.33
C VAL A 125 -9.36 4.22 7.34
N ALA A 126 -8.19 4.86 7.42
CA ALA A 126 -6.97 4.41 6.75
C ALA A 126 -6.12 3.64 7.75
N GLU A 127 -5.56 2.49 7.34
CA GLU A 127 -4.84 1.61 8.26
C GLU A 127 -3.48 1.19 7.70
N ALA A 128 -2.49 1.00 8.59
CA ALA A 128 -1.18 0.46 8.26
C ALA A 128 -0.78 -0.63 9.25
N PHE A 129 -0.35 -1.78 8.71
CA PHE A 129 0.07 -2.93 9.48
C PHE A 129 1.56 -3.19 9.22
N PHE A 130 2.37 -3.37 10.27
CA PHE A 130 3.83 -3.49 10.18
C PHE A 130 4.32 -4.80 10.80
N ASN A 131 4.96 -5.65 10.00
CA ASN A 131 5.66 -6.86 10.44
C ASN A 131 7.10 -6.85 9.89
N PRO A 132 7.99 -6.00 10.42
CA PRO A 132 9.30 -5.76 9.79
C PRO A 132 10.22 -6.99 9.69
N ASP A 133 10.13 -7.93 10.62
CA ASP A 133 10.93 -9.16 10.64
C ASP A 133 10.34 -10.31 9.83
N GLY A 134 9.08 -10.18 9.42
CA GLY A 134 8.38 -11.19 8.63
C GLY A 134 8.02 -12.46 9.40
N ASP A 135 7.94 -12.42 10.73
CA ASP A 135 7.61 -13.60 11.56
C ASP A 135 6.17 -14.13 11.33
N THR A 136 5.29 -13.29 10.77
CA THR A 136 3.84 -13.45 10.61
C THR A 136 3.04 -13.79 11.88
N GLU A 137 3.67 -13.68 13.05
CA GLU A 137 3.09 -13.95 14.37
C GLU A 137 2.79 -12.65 15.12
N THR A 138 3.66 -11.63 15.01
CA THR A 138 3.51 -10.37 15.73
C THR A 138 3.63 -9.16 14.81
N TYR A 139 2.73 -8.19 14.96
CA TYR A 139 2.79 -6.98 14.14
C TYR A 139 2.10 -5.81 14.81
N LEU A 140 2.45 -4.61 14.38
CA LEU A 140 1.77 -3.38 14.79
C LEU A 140 0.65 -3.06 13.81
N GLU A 141 -0.41 -2.48 14.34
CA GLU A 141 -1.55 -1.98 13.58
C GLU A 141 -1.80 -0.53 14.01
N LEU A 142 -1.96 0.34 13.02
CA LEU A 142 -2.29 1.75 13.19
C LEU A 142 -3.53 2.05 12.36
N GLU A 143 -4.48 2.78 12.93
CA GLU A 143 -5.70 3.22 12.25
C GLU A 143 -5.89 4.74 12.43
N ILE A 144 -6.22 5.45 11.36
CA ILE A 144 -6.39 6.91 11.36
C ILE A 144 -7.70 7.27 10.65
N SER A 145 -8.62 7.92 11.36
CA SER A 145 -9.90 8.37 10.81
C SER A 145 -9.78 9.71 10.06
N PRO A 146 -10.78 10.11 9.26
CA PRO A 146 -10.80 11.45 8.64
C PRO A 146 -10.80 12.61 9.64
N ARG A 147 -10.98 12.35 10.94
CA ARG A 147 -10.87 13.35 12.01
C ARG A 147 -9.47 13.47 12.59
N GLY A 148 -8.53 12.63 12.15
CA GLY A 148 -7.23 12.47 12.78
C GLY A 148 -7.28 11.71 14.10
N THR A 149 -8.40 11.01 14.40
CA THR A 149 -8.46 10.10 15.54
C THR A 149 -7.53 8.92 15.25
N LEU A 150 -6.72 8.54 16.22
CA LEU A 150 -5.71 7.50 16.10
C LEU A 150 -6.05 6.33 17.02
N TRP A 151 -5.95 5.13 16.48
CA TRP A 151 -5.89 3.87 17.21
C TRP A 151 -4.55 3.21 16.90
N ASP A 152 -3.92 2.62 17.91
CA ASP A 152 -2.77 1.76 17.69
C ASP A 152 -2.72 0.55 18.62
N GLY A 153 -2.07 -0.52 18.15
CA GLY A 153 -2.01 -1.76 18.91
C GLY A 153 -0.91 -2.69 18.44
N ASN A 154 -0.33 -3.42 19.40
CA ASN A 154 0.52 -4.56 19.09
C ASN A 154 -0.32 -5.83 19.07
N ILE A 155 -0.24 -6.56 17.98
CA ILE A 155 -1.11 -7.68 17.71
C ILE A 155 -0.32 -8.98 17.63
N ARG A 156 -0.81 -9.99 18.36
CA ARG A 156 -0.24 -11.35 18.33
C ARG A 156 -1.23 -12.34 17.75
N ARG A 157 -0.83 -13.02 16.69
CA ARG A 157 -1.54 -14.14 16.07
C ARG A 157 -1.15 -15.43 16.80
N SER A 158 -2.12 -16.32 16.97
CA SER A 158 -1.94 -17.65 17.52
C SER A 158 -2.87 -18.62 16.80
N SER A 159 -2.68 -19.92 17.03
CA SER A 159 -3.60 -20.95 16.52
C SER A 159 -5.03 -20.82 17.06
N SER A 160 -5.22 -20.16 18.21
CA SER A 160 -6.52 -19.89 18.84
C SER A 160 -7.19 -18.59 18.39
N GLY A 161 -6.58 -17.85 17.47
CA GLY A 161 -7.03 -16.53 17.04
C GLY A 161 -6.00 -15.45 17.34
N ARG A 162 -6.45 -14.24 17.64
CA ARG A 162 -5.61 -13.05 17.79
C ARG A 162 -5.85 -12.38 19.14
N SER A 163 -4.80 -11.81 19.71
CA SER A 163 -4.88 -10.90 20.86
C SER A 163 -4.30 -9.54 20.50
N VAL A 164 -4.90 -8.49 21.02
CA VAL A 164 -4.45 -7.11 20.88
C VAL A 164 -3.94 -6.63 22.23
N ASP A 165 -2.73 -6.09 22.28
CA ASP A 165 -2.21 -5.34 23.42
C ASP A 165 -2.55 -3.85 23.24
N LEU A 166 -3.72 -3.46 23.75
CA LEU A 166 -4.22 -2.07 23.74
C LEU A 166 -3.48 -1.17 24.74
N ALA A 167 -2.58 -1.71 25.58
CA ALA A 167 -1.76 -0.88 26.45
C ALA A 167 -0.54 -0.30 25.70
N TRP A 168 -0.14 -0.93 24.60
CA TRP A 168 0.89 -0.40 23.72
C TRP A 168 0.35 0.84 23.02
N ASN A 169 1.14 1.92 23.03
CA ASN A 169 0.85 3.17 22.35
C ASN A 169 2.15 3.70 21.77
N SER A 170 2.13 4.14 20.52
CA SER A 170 3.25 4.90 19.99
C SER A 170 3.34 6.27 20.69
N LEU A 171 4.54 6.63 21.13
CA LEU A 171 4.81 7.92 21.77
C LEU A 171 5.47 8.92 20.81
N LEU A 172 6.06 8.43 19.73
CA LEU A 172 6.83 9.20 18.76
C LEU A 172 6.20 9.25 17.37
N LEU A 173 5.13 8.51 17.11
CA LEU A 173 4.36 8.59 15.86
C LEU A 173 3.83 10.00 15.66
N LYS A 174 3.92 10.45 14.42
CA LYS A 174 3.26 11.67 13.97
C LYS A 174 2.25 11.28 12.91
N SER A 175 1.04 11.83 13.04
CA SER A 175 0.03 11.75 12.00
C SER A 175 -0.73 13.06 11.91
N ALA A 176 -1.20 13.37 10.72
CA ALA A 176 -2.05 14.52 10.47
C ALA A 176 -3.01 14.23 9.31
N VAL A 177 -4.13 14.94 9.32
CA VAL A 177 -5.20 14.77 8.34
C VAL A 177 -5.61 16.12 7.78
N SER A 178 -5.75 16.21 6.47
CA SER A 178 -6.37 17.33 5.77
C SER A 178 -7.61 16.87 5.02
N VAL A 179 -8.64 17.70 4.99
CA VAL A 179 -9.93 17.40 4.36
C VAL A 179 -10.25 18.47 3.33
N GLU A 180 -10.42 18.06 2.08
CA GLU A 180 -10.99 18.86 1.00
C GLU A 180 -12.50 18.62 0.92
N GLY A 181 -13.23 19.23 1.86
CA GLY A 181 -14.65 18.97 2.11
C GLY A 181 -15.07 19.35 3.52
N THR A 182 -16.10 18.69 4.05
CA THR A 182 -16.52 18.82 5.45
C THR A 182 -16.87 17.47 6.08
N VAL A 183 -16.28 17.19 7.25
CA VAL A 183 -16.55 15.92 7.95
C VAL A 183 -17.92 15.96 8.62
N ASN A 184 -18.72 14.90 8.42
CA ASN A 184 -20.05 14.70 9.01
C ASN A 184 -21.12 15.72 8.56
N GLN A 185 -21.10 16.21 7.32
CA GLN A 185 -22.18 17.04 6.77
C GLN A 185 -22.97 16.27 5.69
N PRO A 186 -24.00 15.49 6.07
CA PRO A 186 -24.81 14.81 5.08
C PRO A 186 -25.40 15.79 4.05
N GLY A 187 -25.22 15.48 2.77
CA GLY A 187 -25.89 16.15 1.67
C GLY A 187 -25.14 17.33 1.04
N ASP A 188 -23.92 17.63 1.50
CA ASP A 188 -22.96 18.31 0.63
C ASP A 188 -22.21 17.30 -0.24
N LYS A 189 -21.09 17.72 -0.84
CA LYS A 189 -20.24 16.84 -1.62
C LYS A 189 -18.79 17.17 -1.33
N ASP A 190 -18.09 16.17 -0.82
CA ASP A 190 -16.66 16.24 -0.55
C ASP A 190 -15.84 15.81 -1.76
N SER A 191 -14.53 16.03 -1.69
CA SER A 191 -13.59 15.67 -2.75
C SER A 191 -12.61 14.59 -2.30
N CYS A 192 -11.89 14.85 -1.21
CA CYS A 192 -10.95 13.89 -0.65
C CYS A 192 -10.55 14.24 0.78
N TRP A 193 -9.94 13.29 1.46
CA TRP A 193 -9.10 13.56 2.61
C TRP A 193 -7.75 12.87 2.45
N THR A 194 -6.75 13.48 3.06
CA THR A 194 -5.37 13.01 3.03
C THR A 194 -4.89 12.72 4.44
N VAL A 195 -4.09 11.67 4.55
CA VAL A 195 -3.38 11.30 5.78
C VAL A 195 -1.90 11.37 5.48
N GLU A 196 -1.15 11.99 6.39
CA GLU A 196 0.28 11.80 6.50
C GLU A 196 0.60 11.08 7.80
N LEU A 197 1.56 10.16 7.72
CA LEU A 197 2.05 9.35 8.83
C LEU A 197 3.57 9.31 8.77
N ALA A 198 4.23 9.55 9.91
CA ALA A 198 5.65 9.29 10.08
C ALA A 198 5.85 8.25 11.19
N MET A 199 6.09 6.99 10.79
CA MET A 199 6.35 5.87 11.70
C MET A 199 7.83 5.87 12.12
N PRO A 200 8.15 6.13 13.41
CA PRO A 200 9.52 6.19 13.88
C PRO A 200 10.14 4.79 13.92
N PHE A 201 11.31 4.63 13.29
CA PHE A 201 12.01 3.34 13.29
C PHE A 201 12.38 2.87 14.69
N ALA A 202 12.62 3.79 15.62
CA ALA A 202 12.95 3.48 17.01
C ALA A 202 11.85 2.70 17.76
N GLU A 203 10.60 2.73 17.28
CA GLU A 203 9.48 1.99 17.89
C GLU A 203 9.19 0.65 17.20
N LEU A 204 9.90 0.33 16.12
CA LEU A 204 9.84 -0.95 15.42
C LEU A 204 10.96 -1.87 15.92
N ALA A 205 10.90 -2.22 17.21
CA ALA A 205 11.98 -2.92 17.91
C ALA A 205 12.33 -4.30 17.32
N ASP A 206 11.37 -4.96 16.67
CA ASP A 206 11.56 -6.27 16.06
C ASP A 206 12.17 -6.18 14.65
N ALA A 207 12.32 -4.98 14.09
CA ALA A 207 12.92 -4.81 12.77
C ALA A 207 14.40 -5.22 12.73
N PRO A 208 14.88 -5.83 11.62
CA PRO A 208 16.27 -6.25 11.48
C PRO A 208 17.30 -5.14 11.69
N HIS A 209 17.01 -3.93 11.19
CA HIS A 209 17.83 -2.74 11.36
C HIS A 209 16.94 -1.52 11.59
N THR A 210 17.32 -0.62 12.50
CA THR A 210 16.64 0.65 12.76
C THR A 210 17.68 1.78 12.89
N PRO A 211 17.77 2.72 11.92
CA PRO A 211 17.03 2.76 10.65
C PRO A 211 17.38 1.60 9.70
N PRO A 212 16.51 1.30 8.72
CA PRO A 212 16.79 0.31 7.69
C PRO A 212 17.97 0.71 6.81
N GLN A 213 18.63 -0.28 6.22
CA GLN A 213 19.73 -0.15 5.28
C GLN A 213 19.27 -0.37 3.84
N GLU A 214 20.08 0.07 2.88
CA GLU A 214 19.80 -0.22 1.46
C GLU A 214 19.70 -1.73 1.23
N GLY A 215 18.59 -2.15 0.63
CA GLY A 215 18.27 -3.55 0.36
C GLY A 215 17.55 -4.27 1.49
N ASP A 216 17.37 -3.65 2.67
CA ASP A 216 16.50 -4.22 3.70
C ASP A 216 15.08 -4.39 3.17
N SER A 217 14.44 -5.48 3.59
CA SER A 217 13.09 -5.84 3.16
C SER A 217 12.20 -6.04 4.39
N TRP A 218 11.08 -5.33 4.44
CA TRP A 218 10.07 -5.43 5.50
C TRP A 218 8.71 -5.83 4.95
N ARG A 219 7.91 -6.50 5.79
CA ARG A 219 6.51 -6.78 5.48
C ARG A 219 5.60 -5.70 6.04
N LEU A 220 4.70 -5.18 5.22
CA LEU A 220 3.62 -4.30 5.66
C LEU A 220 2.39 -4.42 4.77
N ASN A 221 1.27 -3.87 5.22
CA ASN A 221 0.14 -3.64 4.33
C ASN A 221 -0.58 -2.34 4.68
N LEU A 222 -1.21 -1.74 3.67
CA LEU A 222 -2.01 -0.54 3.83
C LEU A 222 -3.45 -0.85 3.45
N TYR A 223 -4.40 -0.32 4.21
CA TYR A 223 -5.81 -0.54 4.01
C TYR A 223 -6.63 0.75 4.01
N ARG A 224 -7.85 0.62 3.49
CA ARG A 224 -8.92 1.60 3.63
C ARG A 224 -10.23 0.85 3.86
N ILE A 225 -10.97 1.26 4.90
CA ILE A 225 -12.39 0.98 5.03
C ILE A 225 -13.15 2.24 4.62
N ASP A 226 -14.01 2.10 3.63
CA ASP A 226 -14.93 3.15 3.19
C ASP A 226 -16.38 2.70 3.44
N LEU A 227 -17.21 3.60 3.98
CA LEU A 227 -18.58 3.28 4.36
C LEU A 227 -19.56 4.28 3.73
N PRO A 228 -19.81 4.18 2.41
CA PRO A 228 -20.75 5.04 1.72
C PRO A 228 -22.12 5.07 2.41
N GLU A 229 -22.71 6.26 2.51
CA GLU A 229 -24.00 6.51 3.18
C GLU A 229 -24.04 6.02 4.65
N ARG A 230 -22.87 5.83 5.29
CA ARG A 230 -22.73 5.30 6.65
C ARG A 230 -23.37 3.93 6.82
N ASN A 231 -23.31 3.12 5.76
CA ASN A 231 -24.01 1.85 5.66
C ASN A 231 -23.02 0.70 5.52
N THR A 232 -22.90 -0.14 6.55
CA THR A 232 -21.99 -1.29 6.57
C THR A 232 -22.27 -2.33 5.48
N LYS A 233 -23.46 -2.31 4.86
CA LYS A 233 -23.78 -3.19 3.72
C LYS A 233 -23.17 -2.71 2.40
N LEU A 234 -22.79 -1.44 2.34
CA LEU A 234 -22.12 -0.82 1.19
C LEU A 234 -20.61 -0.68 1.42
N ALA A 235 -20.10 -1.25 2.52
CA ALA A 235 -18.71 -1.14 2.91
C ALA A 235 -17.76 -1.61 1.81
N GLU A 236 -16.80 -0.76 1.46
CA GLU A 236 -15.67 -1.12 0.62
C GLU A 236 -14.42 -1.33 1.47
N TYR A 237 -13.75 -2.45 1.23
CA TYR A 237 -12.53 -2.83 1.92
C TYR A 237 -11.42 -2.92 0.88
N SER A 238 -10.43 -2.05 0.99
CA SER A 238 -9.33 -1.96 0.04
C SER A 238 -7.99 -2.22 0.72
N ALA A 239 -7.09 -2.88 0.01
CA ALA A 239 -5.75 -3.22 0.46
C ALA A 239 -4.70 -2.89 -0.61
N TRP A 240 -3.46 -2.65 -0.18
CA TRP A 240 -2.32 -2.61 -1.09
C TRP A 240 -2.01 -4.02 -1.58
N SER A 241 -1.64 -4.93 -0.68
CA SER A 241 -1.44 -6.34 -0.98
C SER A 241 -2.74 -7.12 -0.70
N PRO A 242 -3.28 -7.90 -1.65
CA PRO A 242 -4.51 -8.66 -1.43
C PRO A 242 -4.36 -9.71 -0.34
N VAL A 243 -5.40 -9.92 0.46
CA VAL A 243 -5.46 -10.94 1.50
C VAL A 243 -5.95 -12.28 0.93
N SER A 244 -5.83 -13.35 1.71
CA SER A 244 -6.28 -14.70 1.34
C SER A 244 -7.69 -15.04 1.85
N GLY A 245 -8.22 -14.27 2.82
CA GLY A 245 -9.48 -14.57 3.49
C GLY A 245 -10.40 -13.36 3.69
N ASP A 246 -11.20 -13.41 4.76
CA ASP A 246 -12.24 -12.40 5.05
C ASP A 246 -11.79 -11.30 6.03
N THR A 247 -10.47 -11.11 6.20
CA THR A 247 -9.91 -10.19 7.19
C THR A 247 -8.63 -9.53 6.69
N PHE A 248 -8.39 -8.29 7.12
CA PHE A 248 -7.10 -7.59 6.96
C PHE A 248 -5.99 -8.19 7.82
N HIS A 249 -6.33 -8.95 8.86
CA HIS A 249 -5.37 -9.54 9.78
C HIS A 249 -4.68 -10.80 9.22
N ASP A 250 -4.12 -10.69 8.02
CA ASP A 250 -3.50 -11.75 7.25
C ASP A 250 -2.01 -11.44 6.97
N PRO A 251 -1.13 -11.61 7.98
CA PRO A 251 0.29 -11.25 7.86
C PRO A 251 1.06 -12.10 6.85
N ASP A 252 0.55 -13.29 6.50
CA ASP A 252 1.10 -14.12 5.42
C ASP A 252 0.99 -13.44 4.04
N ARG A 253 0.16 -12.40 3.95
CA ARG A 253 -0.20 -11.68 2.73
C ARG A 253 0.23 -10.23 2.71
N PHE A 254 0.88 -9.76 3.77
CA PHE A 254 1.50 -8.44 3.76
C PHE A 254 2.46 -8.32 2.59
N GLY A 255 2.44 -7.16 1.94
CA GLY A 255 3.35 -6.87 0.85
C GLY A 255 4.76 -6.64 1.38
N GLU A 256 5.70 -6.57 0.46
CA GLU A 256 7.11 -6.40 0.74
C GLU A 256 7.57 -5.00 0.31
N ILE A 257 8.16 -4.24 1.23
CA ILE A 257 8.85 -3.00 0.89
C ILE A 257 10.35 -3.22 0.93
N ILE A 258 11.06 -2.71 -0.07
CA ILE A 258 12.52 -2.81 -0.17
C ILE A 258 13.10 -1.40 -0.08
N PHE A 259 13.88 -1.14 0.97
CA PHE A 259 14.48 0.17 1.20
C PHE A 259 15.59 0.44 0.18
N SER A 260 15.46 1.53 -0.56
CA SER A 260 16.47 2.01 -1.49
C SER A 260 17.16 3.25 -0.93
N GLY A 261 18.49 3.30 -1.03
CA GLY A 261 19.28 4.49 -0.71
C GLY A 261 19.09 5.64 -1.73
N SER A 262 18.48 5.38 -2.89
CA SER A 262 18.24 6.39 -3.90
C SER A 262 17.18 7.40 -3.44
N PRO A 263 17.35 8.70 -3.73
CA PRO A 263 16.38 9.71 -3.34
C PRO A 263 15.13 9.70 -4.23
N VAL A 264 14.00 10.21 -3.71
CA VAL A 264 12.74 10.36 -4.46
C VAL A 264 12.84 11.39 -5.59
N ARG A 265 13.71 12.39 -5.44
CA ARG A 265 14.08 13.38 -6.47
C ARG A 265 15.59 13.62 -6.45
N ALA A 266 16.14 14.25 -7.50
CA ALA A 266 17.55 14.66 -7.48
C ALA A 266 17.85 15.53 -6.26
N LEU A 267 18.98 15.27 -5.58
CA LEU A 267 19.39 16.10 -4.45
C LEU A 267 19.81 17.47 -4.98
N ARG A 268 19.36 18.54 -4.31
CA ARG A 268 19.75 19.90 -4.67
C ARG A 268 21.26 20.05 -4.55
N GLY A 269 21.96 20.26 -5.66
CA GLY A 269 23.43 20.31 -5.71
C GLY A 269 24.13 18.99 -6.05
N ASP A 270 23.40 17.88 -6.25
CA ASP A 270 23.91 16.62 -6.81
C ASP A 270 23.91 16.71 -8.34
N THR A 271 24.81 17.56 -8.83
CA THR A 271 24.88 17.94 -10.25
C THR A 271 25.27 16.77 -11.18
N ASN A 272 25.81 15.68 -10.62
CA ASN A 272 26.16 14.48 -11.39
C ASN A 272 25.15 13.33 -11.22
N GLU A 273 24.07 13.55 -10.46
CA GLU A 273 22.99 12.62 -10.17
C GLU A 273 23.47 11.27 -9.57
N ASP A 274 24.57 11.28 -8.82
CA ASP A 274 25.11 10.07 -8.17
C ASP A 274 24.46 9.76 -6.82
N GLY A 275 23.52 10.60 -6.39
CA GLY A 275 22.79 10.49 -5.14
C GLY A 275 23.54 11.04 -3.94
N LYS A 276 24.68 11.73 -4.14
CA LYS A 276 25.51 12.27 -3.05
C LYS A 276 26.06 13.63 -3.40
N ILE A 277 25.83 14.61 -2.53
CA ILE A 277 26.45 15.92 -2.66
C ILE A 277 27.91 15.83 -2.20
N ASN A 278 28.85 15.91 -3.14
CA ASN A 278 30.27 15.71 -2.87
C ASN A 278 31.20 16.61 -3.74
N ILE A 279 32.52 16.39 -3.68
CA ILE A 279 33.49 17.24 -4.39
C ILE A 279 33.36 17.13 -5.92
N PHE A 280 32.86 16.00 -6.43
CA PHE A 280 32.63 15.81 -7.86
C PHE A 280 31.51 16.72 -8.36
N ASP A 281 30.52 17.05 -7.53
CA ASP A 281 29.48 18.03 -7.87
C ASP A 281 30.04 19.43 -7.97
N LEU A 282 30.91 19.81 -7.03
CA LEU A 282 31.58 21.10 -7.09
C LEU A 282 32.37 21.25 -8.40
N LEU A 283 33.09 20.18 -8.80
CA LEU A 283 33.85 20.16 -10.03
C LEU A 283 32.95 20.19 -11.27
N ASN A 284 31.81 19.52 -11.22
CA ASN A 284 30.86 19.51 -12.31
C ASN A 284 30.18 20.87 -12.47
N LEU A 285 29.76 21.50 -11.37
CA LEU A 285 29.20 22.85 -11.37
C LEU A 285 30.22 23.90 -11.86
N LEU A 286 31.48 23.80 -11.44
CA LEU A 286 32.56 24.66 -11.96
C LEU A 286 32.77 24.53 -13.48
N ARG A 287 32.63 23.32 -14.02
CA ARG A 287 32.69 23.08 -15.47
C ARG A 287 31.50 23.70 -16.17
N ALA A 288 30.30 23.51 -15.65
CA ALA A 288 29.07 24.06 -16.21
C ALA A 288 29.11 25.61 -16.23
N LEU A 289 29.69 26.25 -15.20
CA LEU A 289 29.92 27.71 -15.18
C LEU A 289 30.97 28.19 -16.18
N SER A 290 31.92 27.33 -16.53
CA SER A 290 32.96 27.64 -17.51
C SER A 290 32.49 27.45 -18.96
N ASP A 291 31.45 26.62 -19.16
CA ASP A 291 30.82 26.34 -20.45
C ASP A 291 29.29 26.17 -20.28
N PRO A 292 28.52 27.26 -20.20
CA PRO A 292 27.08 27.21 -19.89
C PRO A 292 26.22 26.51 -20.96
N GLU A 293 26.75 26.30 -22.17
CA GLU A 293 26.03 25.54 -23.21
C GLU A 293 26.17 24.02 -23.01
N SER A 294 27.06 23.57 -22.12
CA SER A 294 27.34 22.15 -21.91
C SER A 294 26.32 21.42 -21.05
N GLN A 295 25.51 22.12 -20.25
CA GLN A 295 24.48 21.52 -19.38
C GLN A 295 23.21 22.38 -19.31
N PRO A 296 22.01 21.77 -19.41
CA PRO A 296 20.76 22.48 -19.20
C PRO A 296 20.63 22.93 -17.74
N VAL A 297 19.96 24.05 -17.49
CA VAL A 297 19.63 24.51 -16.14
C VAL A 297 18.47 23.68 -15.60
N ASP A 298 18.68 22.99 -14.48
CA ASP A 298 17.70 22.15 -13.79
C ASP A 298 17.84 22.27 -12.27
N SER A 299 17.00 21.57 -11.50
CA SER A 299 17.00 21.66 -10.03
C SER A 299 18.29 21.13 -9.37
N ALA A 300 19.08 20.32 -10.07
CA ALA A 300 20.32 19.78 -9.54
C ALA A 300 21.45 20.82 -9.63
N ASN A 301 21.52 21.60 -10.72
CA ASN A 301 22.58 22.59 -10.94
C ASN A 301 22.18 24.07 -10.73
N ASP A 302 20.89 24.41 -10.74
CA ASP A 302 20.33 25.67 -10.24
C ASP A 302 20.17 25.59 -8.71
N VAL A 303 21.31 25.45 -8.02
CA VAL A 303 21.38 25.20 -6.59
C VAL A 303 20.77 26.33 -5.79
N ASP A 304 20.62 27.55 -6.31
CA ASP A 304 19.91 28.64 -5.62
C ASP A 304 18.43 28.82 -6.03
N GLU A 305 17.93 27.99 -6.96
CA GLU A 305 16.56 27.99 -7.48
C GLU A 305 16.12 29.33 -8.10
N ASN A 306 17.07 30.15 -8.61
CA ASN A 306 16.77 31.43 -9.25
C ASN A 306 16.46 31.31 -10.76
N GLY A 307 16.59 30.11 -11.33
CA GLY A 307 16.43 29.81 -12.75
C GLY A 307 17.66 30.15 -13.59
N LYS A 308 18.85 30.31 -12.99
CA LYS A 308 20.08 30.67 -13.72
C LYS A 308 21.29 30.04 -13.07
N LEU A 309 21.99 29.25 -13.87
CA LEU A 309 23.32 28.74 -13.56
C LEU A 309 24.37 29.87 -13.52
N ASN A 310 24.86 30.20 -12.33
CA ASN A 310 25.87 31.24 -12.11
C ASN A 310 26.71 31.02 -10.81
N ILE A 311 27.54 31.98 -10.45
CA ILE A 311 28.45 31.86 -9.29
C ILE A 311 27.71 31.70 -7.94
N PHE A 312 26.45 32.16 -7.83
CA PHE A 312 25.65 32.00 -6.62
C PHE A 312 25.27 30.54 -6.36
N ASP A 313 25.05 29.73 -7.40
CA ASP A 313 24.85 28.27 -7.26
C ASP A 313 26.09 27.61 -6.67
N LEU A 314 27.27 28.01 -7.13
CA LEU A 314 28.53 27.51 -6.59
C LEU A 314 28.72 27.90 -5.12
N LEU A 315 28.36 29.13 -4.74
CA LEU A 315 28.43 29.58 -3.36
C LEU A 315 27.43 28.83 -2.46
N MET A 316 26.23 28.57 -2.97
CA MET A 316 25.22 27.76 -2.27
C MET A 316 25.70 26.32 -2.08
N LEU A 317 26.22 25.68 -3.15
CA LEU A 317 26.75 24.33 -3.10
C LEU A 317 27.94 24.22 -2.12
N LEU A 318 28.83 25.22 -2.11
CA LEU A 318 29.91 25.30 -1.13
C LEU A 318 29.41 25.44 0.31
N ASN A 319 28.25 26.06 0.53
CA ASN A 319 27.64 26.14 1.84
C ASN A 319 27.07 24.77 2.25
N ILE A 320 26.30 24.13 1.36
CA ILE A 320 25.76 22.78 1.57
C ILE A 320 26.89 21.79 1.89
N PHE A 321 27.99 21.84 1.13
CA PHE A 321 29.15 20.97 1.32
C PHE A 321 29.87 21.18 2.66
N LYS A 322 29.87 22.41 3.22
CA LYS A 322 30.47 22.69 4.54
C LYS A 322 29.65 22.14 5.69
N ASP A 323 28.33 22.06 5.52
CA ASP A 323 27.41 21.59 6.57
C ASP A 323 27.35 20.05 6.63
N GLN A 324 27.85 19.37 5.58
CA GLN A 324 28.10 17.93 5.57
C GLN A 324 29.40 17.65 6.36
N THR A 325 29.29 17.39 7.66
CA THR A 325 30.44 17.05 8.52
C THR A 325 31.14 15.77 8.03
N PHE A 326 32.39 15.89 7.58
CA PHE A 326 33.33 14.78 7.38
C PHE A 326 33.87 14.24 8.71
#